data_AF-A0A0K1P716-F1
#
_entry.id   AF-A0A0K1P716-F1
#
_cell.length_a   1.000
_cell.length_b   1.000
_cell.length_c   1.000
_cell.angle_alpha   90.00
_cell.angle_beta   90.00
_cell.angle_gamma   90.00
#
_symmetry.space_group_name_H-M   'P 1'
#
loop_
_entity.id
_entity.type
_entity.pdbx_description
1 polymer ?
#
loop_
_entity_poly.entity_id
_entity_poly.type
_entity_poly.pdbx_seq_one_letter_code
_entity_poly.pdbx_strand_id
1 'polypeptide(L)'
;MIAYNFDFSENSQVVSKTIMDIINVVSNYKVDYSIIQMDRGTANTSNIVKNIIECYPNFVLSMSEAGFKHNAPTESLNGWFKECFFAEYGNIFLSIQEFLNKFDEFIIKRNSLQTYIYNKKRSQII
;
A
#
# COMPACT_ATOMS: atom_id res chain seq x y z
N MET A 1 0.73 4.76 6.58
CA MET A 1 1.83 4.73 5.61
C MET A 1 1.31 4.06 4.35
N ILE A 2 1.69 4.61 3.20
CA ILE A 2 1.38 4.12 1.87
C ILE A 2 2.67 3.50 1.33
N ALA A 3 2.60 2.24 0.92
CA ALA A 3 3.64 1.54 0.18
C ALA A 3 3.12 1.23 -1.23
N TYR A 4 4.00 1.19 -2.22
CA TYR A 4 3.62 0.99 -3.60
C TYR A 4 4.78 0.36 -4.39
N ASN A 5 4.44 -0.38 -5.44
CA ASN A 5 5.37 -0.86 -6.44
C ASN A 5 4.69 -0.79 -7.82
N PHE A 6 5.49 -0.56 -8.87
CA PHE A 6 5.00 -0.42 -10.24
C PHE A 6 5.46 -1.56 -11.13
N ASP A 7 4.58 -1.94 -12.04
CA ASP A 7 4.88 -2.75 -13.22
C ASP A 7 3.84 -2.41 -14.32
N PHE A 8 4.09 -2.85 -15.55
CA PHE A 8 3.22 -2.60 -16.69
C PHE A 8 1.88 -3.34 -16.61
N SER A 9 1.80 -4.37 -15.76
CA SER A 9 0.57 -5.14 -15.55
C SER A 9 0.47 -5.64 -14.11
N GLU A 10 -0.74 -5.91 -13.66
CA GLU A 10 -0.97 -6.54 -12.37
C GLU A 10 -0.36 -7.94 -12.34
N ASN A 11 0.53 -8.20 -11.37
CA ASN A 11 1.16 -9.49 -11.20
C ASN A 11 1.57 -9.74 -9.75
N SER A 12 1.81 -11.01 -9.43
CA SER A 12 2.13 -11.46 -8.08
C SER A 12 3.47 -10.97 -7.54
N GLN A 13 4.42 -10.58 -8.40
CA GLN A 13 5.72 -10.06 -7.94
C GLN A 13 5.60 -8.63 -7.39
N VAL A 14 4.76 -7.81 -8.00
CA VAL A 14 4.47 -6.46 -7.48
C VAL A 14 3.74 -6.54 -6.14
N VAL A 15 2.77 -7.45 -6.04
CA VAL A 15 2.03 -7.69 -4.80
C VAL A 15 2.96 -8.20 -3.70
N SER A 16 3.80 -9.19 -4.01
CA SER A 16 4.74 -9.77 -3.05
C SER A 16 5.73 -8.74 -2.51
N LYS A 17 6.29 -7.90 -3.39
CA LYS A 17 7.21 -6.82 -3.00
C LYS A 17 6.52 -5.79 -2.10
N THR A 18 5.29 -5.41 -2.45
CA THR A 18 4.51 -4.45 -1.65
C THR A 18 4.16 -5.02 -0.28
N ILE A 19 3.81 -6.29 -0.17
CA ILE A 19 3.57 -6.97 1.11
C ILE A 19 4.84 -6.96 1.98
N MET A 20 6.00 -7.28 1.40
CA MET A 20 7.27 -7.24 2.12
C MET A 20 7.61 -5.84 2.64
N ASP A 21 7.38 -4.80 1.84
CA ASP A 21 7.56 -3.40 2.27
C ASP A 21 6.65 -3.06 3.46
N ILE A 22 5.38 -3.48 3.41
CA ILE A 22 4.42 -3.29 4.51
C ILE A 22 4.86 -4.04 5.77
N ILE A 23 5.30 -5.30 5.65
CA ILE A 23 5.76 -6.10 6.79
C ILE A 23 6.97 -5.45 7.46
N ASN A 24 7.95 -4.99 6.68
CA ASN A 24 9.14 -4.30 7.19
C ASN A 24 8.77 -3.05 7.99
N VAL A 25 7.81 -2.27 7.48
CA VAL A 25 7.30 -1.07 8.16
C VAL A 25 6.58 -1.46 9.45
N VAL A 26 5.61 -2.36 9.36
CA VAL A 26 4.74 -2.75 10.49
C VAL A 26 5.55 -3.40 11.61
N SER A 27 6.59 -4.17 11.28
CA SER A 27 7.47 -4.82 12.26
C SER A 27 8.25 -3.83 13.14
N ASN A 28 8.39 -2.56 12.72
CA ASN A 28 8.98 -1.52 13.56
C ASN A 28 8.00 -0.99 14.63
N TYR A 29 6.72 -1.31 14.52
CA TYR A 29 5.70 -0.95 15.50
C TYR A 29 5.47 -2.11 16.47
N LYS A 30 5.21 -1.80 17.74
CA LYS A 30 4.89 -2.79 18.79
C LYS A 30 3.46 -3.31 18.61
N VAL A 31 3.22 -4.11 17.58
CA VAL A 31 1.91 -4.70 17.26
C VAL A 31 2.05 -6.22 17.28
N ASP A 32 1.22 -6.91 18.07
CA ASP A 32 1.31 -8.36 18.26
C ASP A 32 0.80 -9.15 17.03
N TYR A 33 -0.26 -8.63 16.39
CA TYR A 33 -0.89 -9.25 15.21
C TYR A 33 -1.33 -8.20 14.21
N SER A 34 -1.19 -8.50 12.92
CA SER A 34 -1.58 -7.63 11.82
C SER A 34 -2.41 -8.37 10.78
N ILE A 35 -3.41 -7.67 10.24
CA ILE A 35 -4.27 -8.21 9.19
C ILE A 35 -3.94 -7.48 7.89
N ILE A 36 -3.65 -8.24 6.83
CA ILE A 36 -3.54 -7.71 5.47
C ILE A 36 -4.83 -8.10 4.73
N GLN A 37 -5.60 -7.08 4.33
CA GLN A 37 -6.87 -7.26 3.62
C GLN A 37 -6.66 -7.03 2.12
N MET A 38 -7.08 -7.98 1.29
CA MET A 38 -6.97 -7.91 -0.19
C MET A 38 -7.98 -8.85 -0.85
N ASP A 39 -8.50 -8.50 -2.03
CA ASP A 39 -9.46 -9.37 -2.71
C ASP A 39 -8.77 -10.60 -3.30
N ARG A 40 -9.57 -11.61 -3.69
CA ARG A 40 -9.06 -12.83 -4.36
C ARG A 40 -8.67 -12.61 -5.83
N GLY A 41 -8.12 -11.45 -6.18
CA GLY A 41 -7.50 -11.22 -7.48
C GLY A 41 -6.39 -12.24 -7.75
N THR A 42 -6.20 -12.61 -9.01
CA THR A 42 -5.28 -13.69 -9.42
C THR A 42 -3.84 -13.48 -8.92
N ALA A 43 -3.37 -12.22 -8.90
CA ALA A 43 -2.06 -11.87 -8.39
C ALA A 43 -1.95 -12.08 -6.86
N ASN A 44 -3.01 -11.72 -6.13
CA ASN A 44 -3.10 -11.77 -4.66
C ASN A 44 -3.17 -13.21 -4.14
N THR A 45 -3.88 -14.11 -4.82
CA THR A 45 -4.04 -15.52 -4.41
C THR A 45 -2.91 -16.43 -4.87
N SER A 46 -1.81 -15.88 -5.38
CA SER A 46 -0.70 -16.66 -5.90
C SER A 46 0.08 -17.39 -4.79
N ASN A 47 0.73 -18.50 -5.15
CA ASN A 47 1.60 -19.24 -4.23
C ASN A 47 2.75 -18.36 -3.70
N ILE A 48 3.21 -17.38 -4.47
CA ILE A 48 4.27 -16.45 -4.03
C ILE A 48 3.80 -15.63 -2.83
N VAL A 49 2.59 -15.07 -2.90
CA VAL A 49 2.00 -14.30 -1.80
C VAL A 49 1.74 -15.19 -0.59
N LYS A 50 1.19 -16.40 -0.82
CA LYS A 50 0.96 -17.38 0.24
C LYS A 50 2.26 -17.74 0.98
N ASN A 51 3.31 -18.10 0.25
CA ASN A 51 4.60 -18.50 0.82
C ASN A 51 5.22 -17.37 1.65
N ILE A 52 5.06 -16.11 1.24
CA ILE A 52 5.55 -14.97 2.03
C ILE A 52 4.85 -14.92 3.38
N ILE A 53 3.52 -15.00 3.41
CA ILE A 53 2.77 -14.86 4.65
C ILE A 53 3.02 -16.02 5.61
N GLU A 54 3.23 -17.23 5.09
CA GLU A 54 3.60 -18.38 5.91
C GLU A 54 4.94 -18.17 6.67
N CYS A 55 5.83 -17.31 6.17
CA CYS A 55 7.05 -16.92 6.89
C CYS A 55 6.82 -15.92 8.03
N TYR A 56 5.63 -15.30 8.12
CA TYR A 56 5.33 -14.24 9.10
C TYR A 56 4.06 -14.59 9.90
N PRO A 57 4.17 -15.42 10.97
CA PRO A 57 3.01 -15.96 11.69
C PRO A 57 2.14 -14.90 12.39
N ASN A 58 2.67 -13.70 12.62
CA ASN A 58 1.92 -12.58 13.20
C ASN A 58 1.08 -11.82 12.17
N PHE A 59 1.17 -12.17 10.88
CA PHE A 59 0.41 -11.58 9.80
C PHE A 59 -0.63 -12.58 9.28
N VAL A 60 -1.87 -12.11 9.14
CA VAL A 60 -2.97 -12.92 8.60
C VAL A 60 -3.48 -12.27 7.32
N LEU A 61 -3.61 -13.06 6.24
CA LEU A 61 -4.34 -12.64 5.05
C LEU A 61 -5.84 -12.80 5.26
N SER A 62 -6.58 -11.72 5.05
CA SER A 62 -8.03 -11.72 5.00
C SER A 62 -8.47 -11.38 3.58
N MET A 63 -9.06 -12.35 2.87
CA MET A 63 -9.45 -12.18 1.48
C MET A 63 -10.94 -12.38 1.24
N SER A 64 -11.56 -11.43 0.54
CA SER A 64 -12.93 -11.50 0.04
C SER A 64 -12.96 -12.13 -1.34
N GLU A 65 -14.17 -12.29 -1.88
CA GLU A 65 -14.37 -12.66 -3.28
C GLU A 65 -13.61 -11.72 -4.23
N ALA A 66 -13.23 -12.24 -5.40
CA ALA A 66 -12.54 -11.44 -6.41
C ALA A 66 -13.46 -10.32 -6.90
N GLY A 67 -12.94 -9.10 -7.04
CA GLY A 67 -13.77 -7.94 -7.40
C GLY A 67 -14.69 -7.46 -6.28
N PHE A 68 -14.71 -8.12 -5.12
CA PHE A 68 -15.38 -7.60 -3.94
C PHE A 68 -14.58 -6.43 -3.39
N LYS A 69 -15.22 -5.26 -3.37
CA LYS A 69 -14.63 -4.01 -2.92
C LYS A 69 -14.58 -4.05 -1.41
N HIS A 70 -13.45 -4.55 -0.89
CA HIS A 70 -13.24 -4.91 0.51
C HIS A 70 -13.70 -3.90 1.54
N ASN A 71 -13.68 -2.62 1.19
CA ASN A 71 -14.56 -1.59 1.71
C ASN A 71 -14.55 -0.48 0.64
N ALA A 72 -15.67 0.21 0.39
CA ALA A 72 -15.70 1.41 -0.47
C ALA A 72 -14.53 2.40 -0.22
N PRO A 73 -13.98 2.60 1.00
CA PRO A 73 -12.81 3.42 1.24
C PRO A 73 -11.52 2.95 0.56
N THR A 74 -11.22 1.66 0.39
CA THR A 74 -9.88 1.25 -0.08
C THR A 74 -9.67 1.53 -1.56
N GLU A 75 -10.65 1.19 -2.41
CA GLU A 75 -10.59 1.51 -3.84
C GLU A 75 -10.81 3.01 -4.07
N SER A 76 -11.72 3.64 -3.30
CA SER A 76 -11.87 5.10 -3.33
C SER A 76 -10.60 5.80 -2.88
N LEU A 77 -9.83 5.23 -1.94
CA LEU A 77 -8.55 5.79 -1.49
C LEU A 77 -7.48 5.64 -2.57
N ASN A 78 -7.39 4.47 -3.23
CA ASN A 78 -6.48 4.28 -4.37
C ASN A 78 -6.81 5.24 -5.53
N GLY A 79 -8.10 5.38 -5.86
CA GLY A 79 -8.59 6.34 -6.85
C GLY A 79 -8.27 7.78 -6.44
N TRP A 80 -8.59 8.16 -5.21
CA TRP A 80 -8.34 9.49 -4.66
C TRP A 80 -6.86 9.85 -4.62
N PHE A 81 -5.97 8.91 -4.31
CA PHE A 81 -4.52 9.14 -4.37
C PHE A 81 -4.05 9.41 -5.80
N LYS A 82 -4.56 8.65 -6.78
CA LYS A 82 -4.26 8.88 -8.20
C LYS A 82 -4.77 10.25 -8.64
N GLU A 83 -6.02 10.59 -8.32
CA GLU A 83 -6.61 11.89 -8.62
C GLU A 83 -5.79 13.04 -8.03
N CYS A 84 -5.43 12.93 -6.75
CA CYS A 84 -4.57 13.93 -6.09
C CYS A 84 -3.22 14.08 -6.79
N PHE A 85 -2.58 12.97 -7.16
CA PHE A 85 -1.29 12.98 -7.83
C PHE A 85 -1.38 13.69 -9.18
N PHE A 86 -2.33 13.29 -10.03
CA PHE A 86 -2.50 13.88 -11.35
C PHE A 86 -3.00 15.33 -11.29
N ALA A 87 -3.73 15.72 -10.25
CA ALA A 87 -4.11 17.11 -10.02
C ALA A 87 -2.90 18.00 -9.64
N GLU A 88 -1.92 17.46 -8.91
CA GLU A 88 -0.72 18.20 -8.48
C GLU A 88 0.36 18.24 -9.57
N TYR A 89 0.60 17.11 -10.24
CA TYR A 89 1.75 16.94 -11.14
C TYR A 89 1.37 16.88 -12.63
N GLY A 90 0.07 16.89 -12.97
CA GLY A 90 -0.40 16.71 -14.34
C GLY A 90 -0.30 15.25 -14.81
N ASN A 91 -0.72 15.00 -16.05
CA ASN A 91 -0.81 13.66 -16.66
C ASN A 91 0.16 13.43 -17.83
N ILE A 92 1.12 14.34 -18.05
CA ILE A 92 2.12 14.24 -19.11
C ILE A 92 3.51 14.20 -18.46
N PHE A 93 4.30 13.18 -18.80
CA PHE A 93 5.65 12.97 -18.29
C PHE A 93 6.59 12.67 -19.46
N LEU A 94 7.82 13.17 -19.41
CA LEU A 94 8.84 13.00 -20.45
C LEU A 94 9.45 11.60 -20.44
N SER A 95 9.41 10.90 -19.30
CA SER A 95 9.91 9.53 -19.16
C SER A 95 9.27 8.79 -18.00
N ILE A 96 9.39 7.45 -18.00
CA ILE A 96 9.01 6.61 -16.86
C ILE A 96 9.78 7.03 -15.59
N GLN A 97 11.07 7.34 -15.71
CA GLN A 97 11.87 7.74 -14.56
C GLN A 97 11.39 9.06 -13.94
N GLU A 98 10.99 10.02 -14.77
CA GLU A 98 10.40 11.26 -14.27
C GLU A 98 9.10 11.00 -13.52
N PHE A 99 8.22 10.18 -14.09
CA PHE A 99 6.98 9.77 -13.43
C PHE A 99 7.26 9.13 -12.06
N LEU A 100 8.20 8.17 -12.00
CA LEU A 100 8.57 7.49 -10.76
C LEU A 100 9.11 8.48 -9.71
N ASN A 101 10.02 9.38 -10.11
CA ASN A 101 10.58 10.38 -9.21
C ASN A 101 9.49 11.31 -8.63
N LYS A 102 8.53 11.73 -9.46
CA LYS A 102 7.41 12.57 -9.01
C LYS A 102 6.46 11.81 -8.08
N PHE A 103 6.21 10.53 -8.38
CA PHE A 103 5.36 9.69 -7.54
C PHE A 103 6.01 9.42 -6.18
N ASP A 104 7.33 9.17 -6.14
CA ASP A 104 8.10 9.07 -4.89
C ASP A 104 7.97 10.33 -4.04
N GLU A 105 8.18 11.50 -4.64
CA GLU A 105 8.04 12.80 -3.96
C GLU A 105 6.64 12.96 -3.35
N PHE A 106 5.60 12.63 -4.12
CA PHE A 106 4.21 12.69 -3.67
C PHE A 106 3.93 11.76 -2.48
N ILE A 107 4.39 10.51 -2.55
CA ILE A 107 4.17 9.52 -1.49
C ILE A 107 4.94 9.90 -0.21
N ILE A 108 6.18 10.38 -0.33
CA ILE A 108 6.98 10.85 0.82
C ILE A 108 6.27 12.00 1.55
N LYS A 109 5.78 13.01 0.80
CA LYS A 109 5.02 14.12 1.38
C LYS A 109 3.79 13.63 2.13
N ARG A 110 2.99 12.75 1.52
CA ARG A 110 1.76 12.19 2.10
C ARG A 110 2.04 11.37 3.35
N ASN A 111 3.03 10.48 3.31
CA ASN A 111 3.44 9.68 4.45
C ASN A 111 3.95 10.54 5.61
N SER A 112 4.72 11.59 5.32
CA SER A 112 5.21 12.53 6.33
C SER A 112 4.06 13.25 7.02
N LEU A 113 3.07 13.72 6.25
CA LEU A 113 1.87 14.35 6.80
C LEU A 113 1.05 13.38 7.66
N GLN A 114 0.84 12.14 7.19
CA GLN A 114 0.10 11.13 7.95
C GLN A 114 0.78 10.84 9.30
N THR A 115 2.11 10.68 9.30
CA THR A 115 2.91 10.47 10.51
C THR A 115 2.80 11.66 11.46
N TYR A 116 2.91 12.90 10.95
CA TYR A 116 2.74 14.10 11.76
C TYR A 116 1.36 14.15 12.43
N ILE A 117 0.28 13.89 11.68
CA ILE A 117 -1.10 13.90 12.22
C ILE A 117 -1.26 12.81 13.30
N TYR A 118 -0.74 11.61 13.06
CA TYR A 118 -0.80 10.51 14.02
C TYR A 118 -0.09 10.88 15.33
N ASN A 119 1.14 11.38 15.24
CA ASN A 119 1.93 11.78 16.41
C ASN A 119 1.26 12.93 17.18
N LYS A 120 0.73 13.95 16.49
CA LYS A 120 0.04 15.07 17.11
C LYS A 120 -1.22 14.64 17.86
N LYS A 121 -2.02 13.72 17.29
CA LYS A 121 -3.19 13.16 17.98
C LYS A 121 -2.78 12.36 19.20
N ARG A 122 -1.71 11.56 19.11
CA ARG A 122 -1.18 10.78 20.24
C ARG A 122 -0.69 11.68 21.38
N SER A 123 -0.01 12.78 21.08
CA SER A 123 0.46 13.73 22.10
C SER A 123 -0.63 14.57 22.74
N GLN A 124 -1.86 14.56 22.20
CA GLN A 124 -3.03 15.23 22.79
C GLN A 124 -3.83 14.31 23.72
N ILE A 125 -3.56 13.00 23.69
CA ILE A 125 -4.27 11.98 24.49
C ILE A 125 -3.47 11.60 25.76
N ILE A 126 -2.22 12.07 25.86
CA ILE A 126 -1.34 11.95 27.05
C ILE A 126 -1.37 13.28 27.79
#